data_AF-A0A7Y5TWN1-F1
#
_entry.id   AF-A0A7Y5TWN1-F1
#
_cell.length_a   1.000
_cell.length_b   1.000
_cell.length_c   1.000
_cell.angle_alpha   90.00
_cell.angle_beta   90.00
_cell.angle_gamma   90.00
#
_symmetry.space_group_name_H-M   'P 1'
#
loop_
_entity.id
_entity.type
_entity.pdbx_description
1 polymer ?
#
loop_
_entity_poly.entity_id
_entity_poly.type
_entity_poly.pdbx_seq_one_letter_code
_entity_poly.pdbx_strand_id
1 'polypeptide(L)'
;MFFRRLFPESIFPRKLSENAERRLRLAQARAEESVIRAHVDNALMFVDTLAEDLSFDRAIDSYVRVMGIPEPLASVVATRTLVVLGQDLVPYRKRQKQDVPTEEPTRPALRIARSR
;
A
#
# COMPACT_ATOMS: atom_id res chain seq x y z
N MET A 1 -27.18 15.51 -12.84
CA MET A 1 -26.24 16.64 -12.66
C MET A 1 -26.59 17.37 -11.35
N PHE A 2 -26.12 16.92 -10.18
CA PHE A 2 -26.54 17.55 -8.90
C PHE A 2 -25.57 17.50 -7.70
N PHE A 3 -24.26 17.21 -7.86
CA PHE A 3 -23.29 17.32 -6.76
C PHE A 3 -21.94 17.91 -7.19
N ARG A 4 -21.95 19.14 -7.74
CA ARG A 4 -20.72 19.81 -8.21
C ARG A 4 -20.37 21.08 -7.45
N ARG A 5 -20.82 21.26 -6.19
CA ARG A 5 -20.64 22.54 -5.48
C ARG A 5 -20.40 22.48 -3.96
N LEU A 6 -19.85 21.37 -3.44
CA LEU A 6 -19.56 21.25 -2.00
C LEU A 6 -18.09 21.47 -1.61
N PHE A 7 -17.20 21.78 -2.56
CA PHE A 7 -15.80 22.04 -2.26
C PHE A 7 -15.34 23.38 -2.87
N PRO A 8 -14.85 24.33 -2.06
CA PRO A 8 -14.29 25.58 -2.57
C PRO A 8 -13.03 25.30 -3.41
N GLU A 9 -12.86 26.04 -4.52
CA GLU A 9 -11.76 25.86 -5.49
C GLU A 9 -10.36 26.11 -4.91
N SER A 10 -10.24 26.67 -3.69
CA SER A 10 -9.00 26.62 -2.92
C SER A 10 -9.29 26.58 -1.42
N ILE A 11 -8.96 25.47 -0.75
CA ILE A 11 -8.91 25.43 0.73
C ILE A 11 -7.69 26.22 1.24
N PHE A 12 -6.73 26.53 0.37
CA PHE A 12 -5.52 27.26 0.69
C PHE A 12 -5.38 28.50 -0.21
N PRO A 13 -5.59 29.72 0.32
CA PRO A 13 -5.54 30.96 -0.45
C PRO A 13 -4.11 31.38 -0.88
N ARG A 14 -3.08 30.59 -0.52
CA ARG A 14 -1.67 30.84 -0.88
C ARG A 14 -1.00 29.56 -1.37
N LYS A 15 -0.21 29.65 -2.44
CA LYS A 15 0.69 28.58 -2.89
C LYS A 15 1.62 28.18 -1.73
N LEU A 16 1.74 26.88 -1.50
CA LEU A 16 2.71 26.35 -0.54
C LEU A 16 4.13 26.70 -0.97
N SER A 17 5.06 26.83 -0.02
CA SER A 17 6.48 26.86 -0.37
C SER A 17 6.92 25.50 -0.88
N GLU A 18 7.96 25.46 -1.72
CA GLU A 18 8.54 24.20 -2.27
C GLU A 18 8.82 23.14 -1.19
N ASN A 19 9.31 23.57 -0.02
CA ASN A 19 9.55 22.68 1.12
C ASN A 19 8.24 22.14 1.70
N ALA A 20 7.22 23.00 1.88
CA ALA A 20 5.92 22.58 2.37
C ALA A 20 5.22 21.61 1.38
N GLU A 21 5.33 21.85 0.07
CA GLU A 21 4.81 20.94 -0.95
C GLU A 21 5.51 19.58 -0.93
N ARG A 22 6.84 19.55 -0.80
CA ARG A 22 7.60 18.30 -0.64
C ARG A 22 7.17 17.52 0.59
N ARG A 23 6.99 18.19 1.74
CA ARG A 23 6.51 17.56 2.97
C ARG A 23 5.08 17.03 2.83
N LEU A 24 4.21 17.77 2.14
CA LEU A 24 2.85 17.33 1.84
C LEU A 24 2.85 16.07 0.98
N ARG A 25 3.64 16.02 -0.11
CA ARG A 25 3.75 14.84 -0.97
C ARG A 25 4.25 13.60 -0.20
N LEU A 26 5.20 13.78 0.73
CA LEU A 26 5.65 12.68 1.60
C LEU A 26 4.56 12.20 2.56
N ALA A 27 3.78 13.13 3.14
CA ALA A 27 2.66 12.78 4.00
C ALA A 27 1.56 12.05 3.24
N GLN A 28 1.24 12.53 2.03
CA GLN A 28 0.30 11.89 1.12
C GLN A 28 0.74 10.46 0.76
N ALA A 29 1.99 10.28 0.31
CA ALA A 29 2.50 8.95 -0.04
C ALA A 29 2.44 7.96 1.15
N ARG A 30 2.73 8.44 2.37
CA ARG A 30 2.59 7.63 3.59
C ARG A 30 1.15 7.26 3.89
N ALA A 31 0.22 8.20 3.68
CA ALA A 31 -1.21 7.95 3.89
C ALA A 31 -1.72 6.92 2.88
N GLU A 32 -1.39 7.07 1.60
CA GLU A 32 -1.75 6.13 0.54
C GLU A 32 -1.21 4.72 0.83
N GLU A 33 0.06 4.60 1.22
CA GLU A 33 0.67 3.33 1.60
C GLU A 33 0.01 2.71 2.85
N SER A 34 -0.39 3.53 3.81
CA SER A 34 -1.08 3.05 5.03
C SER A 34 -2.47 2.49 4.71
N VAL A 35 -3.20 3.12 3.78
CA VAL A 35 -4.50 2.63 3.30
C VAL A 35 -4.34 1.30 2.58
N ILE A 36 -3.34 1.17 1.70
CA ILE A 36 -3.04 -0.09 1.02
C ILE A 36 -2.74 -1.20 2.04
N ARG A 37 -1.86 -0.92 3.00
CA ARG A 37 -1.49 -1.90 4.03
C ARG A 37 -2.70 -2.36 4.84
N ALA A 38 -3.54 -1.44 5.28
CA ALA A 38 -4.76 -1.78 6.01
C ALA A 38 -5.68 -2.69 5.19
N HIS A 39 -5.82 -2.43 3.88
CA HIS A 39 -6.62 -3.29 3.02
C HIS A 39 -6.03 -4.69 2.86
N VAL A 40 -4.70 -4.82 2.76
CA VAL A 40 -4.01 -6.12 2.66
C VAL A 40 -4.19 -6.92 3.95
N ASP A 41 -3.97 -6.30 5.11
CA ASP A 41 -4.14 -6.95 6.42
C ASP A 41 -5.59 -7.48 6.58
N ASN A 42 -6.58 -6.66 6.22
CA ASN A 42 -7.98 -7.05 6.24
C ASN A 42 -8.34 -8.13 5.19
N ALA A 43 -7.74 -8.08 4.00
CA ALA A 43 -7.96 -9.09 2.97
C ALA A 43 -7.44 -10.46 3.41
N LEU A 44 -6.29 -10.52 4.08
CA LEU A 44 -5.74 -11.75 4.65
C LEU A 44 -6.68 -12.34 5.71
N MET A 45 -7.22 -11.49 6.60
CA MET A 45 -8.23 -11.93 7.56
C MET A 45 -9.49 -12.47 6.87
N PHE A 46 -9.92 -11.82 5.78
CA PHE A 46 -11.08 -12.24 5.01
C PHE A 46 -10.85 -13.60 4.31
N VAL A 47 -9.65 -13.80 3.75
CA VAL A 47 -9.23 -15.08 3.16
C VAL A 47 -9.22 -16.19 4.21
N ASP A 48 -8.60 -15.93 5.37
CA ASP A 48 -8.53 -16.89 6.48
C ASP A 48 -9.92 -17.29 6.98
N THR A 49 -10.81 -16.29 7.14
CA THR A 49 -12.20 -16.51 7.59
C THR A 49 -13.01 -17.38 6.62
N LEU A 50 -12.71 -17.32 5.32
CA LEU A 50 -13.46 -18.04 4.28
C LEU A 50 -12.70 -19.25 3.72
N ALA A 51 -11.63 -19.69 4.39
CA ALA A 51 -10.74 -20.73 3.86
C ALA A 51 -11.44 -22.09 3.67
N GLU A 52 -12.49 -22.38 4.44
CA GLU A 52 -13.28 -23.62 4.30
C GLU A 52 -14.30 -23.55 3.15
N ASP A 53 -14.71 -22.35 2.75
CA ASP A 53 -15.79 -22.13 1.78
C ASP A 53 -15.28 -21.72 0.38
N LEU A 54 -14.15 -21.01 0.31
CA LEU A 54 -13.63 -20.39 -0.92
C LEU A 54 -12.13 -20.61 -1.09
N SER A 55 -11.69 -20.67 -2.35
CA SER A 55 -10.27 -20.52 -2.66
C SER A 55 -9.78 -19.10 -2.32
N PHE A 56 -8.48 -18.96 -2.02
CA PHE A 56 -7.90 -17.65 -1.69
C PHE A 56 -8.13 -16.61 -2.80
N ASP A 57 -8.03 -17.01 -4.08
CA ASP A 57 -8.30 -16.12 -5.22
C ASP A 57 -9.74 -15.58 -5.18
N ARG A 58 -10.71 -16.47 -4.92
CA ARG A 58 -12.14 -16.09 -4.85
C ARG A 58 -12.46 -15.25 -3.62
N ALA A 59 -11.79 -15.51 -2.49
CA ALA A 59 -11.95 -14.70 -1.29
C ALA A 59 -11.37 -13.28 -1.50
N ILE A 60 -10.22 -13.13 -2.17
CA ILE A 60 -9.64 -11.83 -2.52
C ILE A 60 -10.57 -11.05 -3.46
N ASP A 61 -11.07 -11.68 -4.53
CA ASP A 61 -12.03 -11.07 -5.46
C ASP A 61 -13.31 -10.60 -4.73
N SER A 62 -13.78 -11.41 -3.78
CA SER A 62 -14.98 -11.11 -2.99
C SER A 62 -14.72 -9.95 -2.04
N TYR A 63 -13.58 -9.92 -1.35
CA TYR A 63 -13.18 -8.81 -0.48
C TYR A 63 -13.13 -7.48 -1.24
N VAL A 64 -12.45 -7.43 -2.38
CA VAL A 64 -12.35 -6.22 -3.23
C VAL A 64 -13.74 -5.70 -3.61
N ARG A 65 -14.64 -6.62 -4.00
CA ARG A 65 -16.00 -6.30 -4.40
C ARG A 65 -16.85 -5.79 -3.25
N VAL A 66 -16.85 -6.49 -2.12
CA VAL A 66 -17.64 -6.15 -0.92
C VAL A 66 -17.19 -4.81 -0.35
N MET A 67 -15.89 -4.57 -0.29
CA MET A 67 -15.32 -3.32 0.22
C MET A 67 -15.37 -2.17 -0.79
N GLY A 68 -15.81 -2.43 -2.04
CA GLY A 68 -15.95 -1.41 -3.08
C GLY A 68 -14.62 -0.72 -3.43
N ILE A 69 -13.51 -1.46 -3.40
CA ILE A 69 -12.17 -0.89 -3.63
C ILE A 69 -12.06 -0.49 -5.11
N PRO A 70 -11.82 0.79 -5.43
CA PRO A 70 -11.74 1.24 -6.82
C PRO A 70 -10.43 0.81 -7.48
N GLU A 71 -10.42 0.69 -8.80
CA GLU A 71 -9.18 0.61 -9.56
C GLU A 71 -8.47 1.98 -9.59
N PRO A 72 -7.11 2.01 -9.60
CA PRO A 72 -6.17 0.87 -9.66
C PRO A 72 -5.81 0.26 -8.29
N LEU A 73 -6.41 0.75 -7.19
CA LEU A 73 -6.06 0.33 -5.83
C LEU A 73 -6.39 -1.16 -5.60
N ALA A 74 -7.49 -1.64 -6.16
CA ALA A 74 -7.88 -3.05 -6.09
C ALA A 74 -6.78 -3.99 -6.59
N SER A 75 -6.21 -3.71 -7.76
CA SER A 75 -5.10 -4.49 -8.33
C SER A 75 -3.87 -4.53 -7.40
N VAL A 76 -3.53 -3.40 -6.77
CA VAL A 76 -2.40 -3.32 -5.81
C VAL A 76 -2.68 -4.15 -4.56
N VAL A 77 -3.88 -4.04 -3.99
CA VAL A 77 -4.28 -4.81 -2.80
C VAL A 77 -4.26 -6.31 -3.08
N ALA A 78 -4.84 -6.76 -4.20
CA ALA A 78 -4.85 -8.16 -4.58
C ALA A 78 -3.42 -8.71 -4.77
N THR A 79 -2.59 -8.00 -5.54
CA THR A 79 -1.19 -8.40 -5.78
C THR A 79 -0.41 -8.51 -4.47
N ARG A 80 -0.52 -7.53 -3.58
CA ARG A 80 0.21 -7.55 -2.31
C ARG A 80 -0.30 -8.64 -1.36
N THR A 81 -1.61 -8.91 -1.36
CA THR A 81 -2.19 -10.01 -0.58
C THR A 81 -1.62 -11.35 -1.05
N LEU A 82 -1.58 -11.59 -2.37
CA LEU A 82 -0.97 -12.79 -2.95
C LEU A 82 0.53 -12.91 -2.62
N VAL A 83 1.28 -11.81 -2.60
CA VAL A 83 2.68 -11.81 -2.18
C VAL A 83 2.83 -12.29 -0.74
N VAL A 84 1.96 -11.83 0.18
CA VAL A 84 2.01 -12.26 1.59
C VAL A 84 1.62 -13.72 1.72
N LEU A 85 0.51 -14.16 1.11
CA LEU A 85 0.11 -15.58 1.10
C LEU A 85 1.20 -16.50 0.52
N GLY A 86 1.89 -16.04 -0.52
CA GLY A 86 3.00 -16.76 -1.13
C GLY A 86 4.24 -16.90 -0.22
N GLN A 87 4.46 -15.98 0.72
CA GLN A 87 5.54 -16.10 1.71
C GLN A 87 5.30 -17.25 2.69
N ASP A 88 4.03 -17.59 2.97
CA ASP A 88 3.66 -18.69 3.84
C ASP A 88 3.71 -20.05 3.13
N LEU A 89 3.43 -20.08 1.82
CA LEU A 89 3.36 -21.30 1.01
C LEU A 89 4.70 -21.72 0.37
N VAL A 90 5.58 -20.76 0.10
CA VAL A 90 6.90 -21.04 -0.47
C VAL A 90 7.95 -20.74 0.59
N PRO A 91 8.79 -21.71 1.03
CA PRO A 91 10.00 -21.41 1.80
C PRO A 91 11.02 -20.72 0.88
N TYR A 92 10.67 -19.55 0.34
CA TYR A 92 11.51 -18.77 -0.53
C TYR A 92 12.55 -18.07 0.35
N ARG A 93 13.73 -18.69 0.44
CA ARG A 93 15.02 -18.08 0.85
C ARG A 93 15.53 -18.28 2.29
N LYS A 94 15.07 -19.27 3.07
CA LYS A 94 15.94 -19.76 4.18
C LYS A 94 17.17 -20.53 3.68
N ARG A 95 17.19 -20.99 2.41
CA ARG A 95 18.30 -21.75 1.83
C ARG A 95 19.34 -20.94 1.04
N GLN A 96 19.10 -19.67 0.72
CA GLN A 96 20.07 -18.83 -0.01
C GLN A 96 20.73 -17.74 0.85
N LYS A 97 20.22 -17.46 2.04
CA LYS A 97 20.83 -16.47 2.95
C LYS A 97 21.93 -17.05 3.84
N GLN A 98 22.14 -18.37 3.81
CA GLN A 98 23.24 -19.01 4.55
C GLN A 98 24.57 -18.97 3.80
N ASP A 99 24.58 -18.69 2.49
CA ASP A 99 25.80 -18.73 1.65
C ASP A 99 26.26 -17.37 1.08
N VAL A 100 25.66 -16.25 1.50
CA VAL A 100 26.06 -14.91 1.03
C VAL A 100 26.46 -14.03 2.23
N PRO A 101 27.74 -13.61 2.33
CA PRO A 101 28.16 -12.64 3.34
C PRO A 101 27.31 -11.38 3.29
N THR A 102 26.82 -10.95 4.45
CA THR A 102 25.98 -9.76 4.60
C THR A 102 26.82 -8.51 4.38
N GLU A 103 26.88 -8.00 3.15
CA GLU A 103 27.14 -6.57 2.95
C GLU A 103 25.86 -5.83 3.31
N GLU A 104 25.92 -5.00 4.36
CA GLU A 104 24.81 -4.14 4.76
C GLU A 104 24.34 -3.33 3.53
N PRO A 105 23.05 -3.38 3.15
CA PRO A 105 22.57 -2.57 2.06
C PRO A 105 22.64 -1.11 2.52
N THR A 106 23.65 -0.39 2.04
CA THR A 106 23.85 1.04 2.25
C THR A 106 22.59 1.77 1.77
N ARG A 107 21.65 2.03 2.70
CA ARG A 107 20.46 2.81 2.41
C ARG A 107 20.92 4.16 1.86
N PRO A 108 20.52 4.56 0.65
CA PRO A 108 20.97 5.83 0.08
C PRO A 108 20.55 6.96 1.02
N ALA A 109 21.53 7.74 1.50
CA ALA A 109 21.28 8.86 2.39
C ALA A 109 20.30 9.83 1.71
N LEU A 110 19.09 9.95 2.24
CA LEU A 110 18.07 10.88 1.73
C LEU A 110 18.57 12.32 1.91
N ARG A 111 19.17 12.89 0.86
CA ARG A 111 19.73 14.27 0.80
C ARG A 111 18.66 15.37 0.81
N ILE A 112 17.51 15.15 1.44
CA ILE A 112 16.36 16.07 1.36
C ILE A 112 16.36 17.09 2.52
N ALA A 113 17.22 16.91 3.53
CA ALA A 113 17.26 17.76 4.73
C ALA A 113 18.30 18.89 4.71
N ARG A 114 18.94 19.19 3.57
CA ARG A 114 19.98 20.24 3.48
C ARG A 114 19.79 21.15 2.27
N SER A 115 18.76 21.97 2.30
CA SER A 115 18.74 23.24 1.57
C SER A 115 18.04 24.25 2.46
N ARG A 116 18.86 25.11 3.06
CA ARG A 116 18.43 26.33 3.77
C ARG A 116 17.92 27.34 2.76
#